data_AF-A0A521HBZ0-F1
#
_entry.id   AF-A0A521HBZ0-F1
#
_cell.length_a   1.000
_cell.length_b   1.000
_cell.length_c   1.000
_cell.angle_alpha   90.00
_cell.angle_beta   90.00
_cell.angle_gamma   90.00
#
_symmetry.space_group_name_H-M   'P 1'
#
loop_
_entity.id
_entity.type
_entity.pdbx_description
1 polymer ?
#
loop_
_entity_poly.entity_id
_entity_poly.type
_entity_poly.pdbx_seq_one_letter_code
_entity_poly.pdbx_strand_id
1 'polypeptide(L)'
;MNQLIPRKLFFLVCLLFLGGSTAVNAQDPSFSIYIDNPQGIGKKVFEFDVMVQASGATSAFELRTFQGGIWVNPAFINGGSISLQNLTASSQMTAPKHNGGVQWNSSDNFINLTANIGVKTISSCISTTVSTAPIRVARVRMTNTADFGCTTPDLKFNYVQNGSPLRFRTSVSWRASGCALNYDMYYPNRPYSGSALFNGELYSTLDGDGKSPVNTDKNDPGCQSVLNLTAFLEGFYIGPQTMASTLYDLGEPGATADQTDTILVELYTLGDTYNPFAGTKAVLHTNGTAKLLFANNNDISGNPFWIAVKHRNAVQTWSKTPLDFTSNVSYNFSTGQTQAFDDGFNPPMQNMGSGVFAFYGGDVNQDGTVDGADLTDIDNDNNIFAFGYNVTDCTGDGATDSNDIIIVDNNKNLFLFYAQP
;
A
#
# COMPACT_ATOMS: atom_id res chain seq x y z
N MET A 1 51.61 80.91 -39.19
CA MET A 1 52.76 81.14 -38.27
C MET A 1 52.26 80.82 -36.87
N ASN A 2 52.74 79.86 -36.11
CA ASN A 2 53.98 79.11 -36.12
C ASN A 2 53.71 77.68 -35.65
N GLN A 3 54.41 76.73 -36.27
CA GLN A 3 54.59 75.38 -35.76
C GLN A 3 55.36 75.41 -34.44
N LEU A 4 55.10 74.44 -33.56
CA LEU A 4 56.08 73.79 -32.68
C LEU A 4 55.50 72.44 -32.19
N ILE A 5 55.97 71.36 -32.81
CA ILE A 5 56.00 69.99 -32.25
C ILE A 5 57.43 69.88 -31.64
N PRO A 6 57.69 69.32 -30.42
CA PRO A 6 57.69 67.86 -30.25
C PRO A 6 57.59 67.24 -28.82
N ARG A 7 57.53 65.89 -28.83
CA ARG A 7 58.04 64.91 -27.82
C ARG A 7 57.18 64.56 -26.59
N LYS A 8 56.49 63.41 -26.68
CA LYS A 8 56.62 62.16 -25.85
C LYS A 8 55.27 61.41 -25.88
N LEU A 9 55.16 60.35 -26.68
CA LEU A 9 55.39 58.95 -26.31
C LEU A 9 54.18 58.32 -25.58
N PHE A 10 53.36 57.60 -26.36
CA PHE A 10 52.70 56.32 -26.02
C PHE A 10 52.25 56.12 -24.55
N PHE A 11 50.94 56.28 -24.29
CA PHE A 11 50.24 55.67 -23.16
C PHE A 11 49.07 54.87 -23.75
N LEU A 12 49.29 53.61 -24.09
CA LEU A 12 49.06 52.43 -23.26
C LEU A 12 47.57 52.22 -22.96
N VAL A 13 46.91 51.57 -23.92
CA VAL A 13 45.79 50.66 -23.67
C VAL A 13 46.29 49.60 -22.69
N CYS A 14 45.86 49.67 -21.42
CA CYS A 14 45.91 48.53 -20.50
C CYS A 14 45.07 48.79 -19.24
N LEU A 15 44.23 47.80 -18.95
CA LEU A 15 43.61 47.48 -17.66
C LEU A 15 42.58 48.48 -17.11
N LEU A 16 41.31 48.13 -17.33
CA LEU A 16 40.34 47.93 -16.25
C LEU A 16 39.21 47.00 -16.75
N PHE A 17 39.60 45.80 -17.19
CA PHE A 17 38.74 44.64 -16.94
C PHE A 17 38.82 44.40 -15.43
N LEU A 18 37.94 45.05 -14.67
CA LEU A 18 37.49 44.49 -13.40
C LEU A 18 36.69 43.24 -13.77
N GLY A 19 37.42 42.17 -14.09
CA GLY A 19 36.94 40.81 -13.98
C GLY A 19 36.64 40.58 -12.51
N GLY A 20 35.47 41.02 -12.07
CA GLY A 20 34.81 40.39 -10.95
C GLY A 20 34.58 38.95 -11.38
N SER A 21 35.50 38.07 -11.03
CA SER A 21 35.21 36.65 -10.98
C SER A 21 34.06 36.51 -10.00
N THR A 22 32.83 36.48 -10.51
CA THR A 22 31.73 35.86 -9.78
C THR A 22 32.13 34.39 -9.70
N ALA A 23 32.90 34.04 -8.68
CA ALA A 23 32.92 32.68 -8.19
C ALA A 23 31.46 32.41 -7.82
N VAL A 24 30.72 31.80 -8.74
CA VAL A 24 29.40 31.24 -8.46
C VAL A 24 29.71 30.10 -7.51
N ASN A 25 29.78 30.39 -6.22
CA ASN A 25 29.80 29.36 -5.20
C ASN A 25 28.54 28.53 -5.45
N ALA A 26 28.72 27.23 -5.63
CA ALA A 26 27.60 26.32 -5.77
C ALA A 26 26.67 26.49 -4.58
N GLN A 27 25.43 26.87 -4.84
CA GLN A 27 24.40 26.86 -3.81
C GLN A 27 24.21 25.42 -3.34
N ASP A 28 24.09 25.22 -2.03
CA ASP A 28 23.73 23.92 -1.50
C ASP A 28 22.33 23.55 -2.03
N PRO A 29 22.15 22.36 -2.60
CA PRO A 29 20.87 21.96 -3.15
C PRO A 29 19.84 21.84 -2.03
N SER A 30 18.57 22.00 -2.36
CA SER A 30 17.47 21.57 -1.49
C SER A 30 16.77 20.38 -2.11
N PHE A 31 16.59 19.31 -1.35
CA PHE A 31 16.11 18.03 -1.85
C PHE A 31 15.38 17.24 -0.77
N SER A 32 14.65 16.21 -1.20
CA SER A 32 14.04 15.21 -0.34
C SER A 32 14.56 13.81 -0.71
N ILE A 33 14.85 13.00 0.31
CA ILE A 33 15.15 11.58 0.21
C ILE A 33 14.09 10.83 1.02
N TYR A 34 13.53 9.79 0.45
CA TYR A 34 12.46 9.04 1.08
C TYR A 34 12.42 7.60 0.60
N ILE A 35 11.76 6.75 1.41
CA ILE A 35 11.45 5.37 1.03
C ILE A 35 10.16 5.36 0.21
N ASP A 36 10.15 4.56 -0.86
CA ASP A 36 8.96 4.31 -1.69
C ASP A 36 8.89 2.85 -2.13
N ASN A 37 7.73 2.44 -2.65
CA ASN A 37 7.43 1.09 -3.14
C ASN A 37 7.93 -0.06 -2.22
N PRO A 38 7.63 -0.04 -0.91
CA PRO A 38 7.82 -1.20 -0.04
C PRO A 38 6.95 -2.36 -0.53
N GLN A 39 7.48 -3.58 -0.57
CA GLN A 39 6.69 -4.74 -0.99
C GLN A 39 7.28 -6.04 -0.44
N GLY A 40 6.41 -6.88 0.13
CA GLY A 40 6.70 -8.28 0.34
C GLY A 40 6.62 -9.04 -0.99
N ILE A 41 7.76 -9.53 -1.50
CA ILE A 41 7.79 -10.44 -2.67
C ILE A 41 7.43 -11.88 -2.26
N GLY A 42 7.62 -12.18 -0.98
CA GLY A 42 7.17 -13.40 -0.32
C GLY A 42 7.46 -13.29 1.17
N LYS A 43 7.07 -14.30 1.96
CA LYS A 43 7.23 -14.27 3.44
C LYS A 43 8.66 -13.98 3.91
N LYS A 44 9.67 -14.29 3.09
CA LYS A 44 11.10 -14.17 3.40
C LYS A 44 11.82 -13.10 2.59
N VAL A 45 11.14 -12.38 1.71
CA VAL A 45 11.76 -11.42 0.79
C VAL A 45 10.96 -10.12 0.78
N PHE A 46 11.62 -9.03 1.14
CA PHE A 46 11.06 -7.69 1.16
C PHE A 46 11.91 -6.75 0.31
N GLU A 47 11.28 -5.85 -0.43
CA GLU A 47 11.95 -4.85 -1.27
C GLU A 47 11.45 -3.46 -0.98
N PHE A 48 12.31 -2.47 -1.17
CA PHE A 48 11.94 -1.05 -1.12
C PHE A 48 12.88 -0.21 -1.99
N ASP A 49 12.41 0.97 -2.39
CA ASP A 49 13.15 1.94 -3.16
C ASP A 49 13.64 3.10 -2.28
N VAL A 50 14.87 3.54 -2.53
CA VAL A 50 15.39 4.81 -2.03
C VAL A 50 15.27 5.84 -3.13
N MET A 51 14.44 6.86 -2.90
CA MET A 51 14.13 7.91 -3.87
C MET A 51 14.82 9.22 -3.49
N VAL A 52 15.13 10.03 -4.50
CA VAL A 52 15.60 11.42 -4.32
C VAL A 52 14.93 12.35 -5.32
N GLN A 53 14.56 13.54 -4.87
CA GLN A 53 14.01 14.61 -5.70
C GLN A 53 14.45 15.99 -5.20
N ALA A 54 14.60 16.96 -6.09
CA ALA A 54 14.86 18.33 -5.72
C ALA A 54 13.58 19.00 -5.18
N SER A 55 13.71 19.89 -4.20
CA SER A 55 12.56 20.58 -3.58
C SER A 55 11.84 21.55 -4.52
N GLY A 56 12.44 21.88 -5.67
CA GLY A 56 11.90 22.81 -6.66
C GLY A 56 12.77 22.89 -7.90
N ALA A 57 12.26 23.52 -8.96
CA ALA A 57 12.96 23.61 -10.25
C ALA A 57 14.33 24.32 -10.16
N THR A 58 14.46 25.32 -9.29
CA THR A 58 15.71 26.05 -9.05
C THR A 58 16.71 25.29 -8.17
N SER A 59 16.27 24.19 -7.55
CA SER A 59 17.09 23.37 -6.65
C SER A 59 17.65 22.12 -7.33
N ALA A 60 17.48 22.01 -8.66
CA ALA A 60 18.02 20.90 -9.43
C ALA A 60 19.55 20.84 -9.28
N PHE A 61 20.09 19.62 -9.17
CA PHE A 61 21.51 19.43 -8.88
C PHE A 61 22.07 18.15 -9.47
N GLU A 62 23.39 18.12 -9.58
CA GLU A 62 24.15 17.02 -10.16
C GLU A 62 24.60 16.05 -9.07
N LEU A 63 23.74 15.07 -8.74
CA LEU A 63 24.01 14.02 -7.75
C LEU A 63 25.19 13.16 -8.19
N ARG A 64 26.20 13.05 -7.33
CA ARG A 64 27.43 12.28 -7.57
C ARG A 64 27.40 10.95 -6.81
N THR A 65 27.24 11.00 -5.50
CA THR A 65 27.12 9.78 -4.68
C THR A 65 26.01 9.85 -3.66
N PHE A 66 25.48 8.69 -3.31
CA PHE A 66 24.57 8.50 -2.19
C PHE A 66 25.16 7.50 -1.20
N GLN A 67 25.11 7.82 0.09
CA GLN A 67 25.36 6.90 1.19
C GLN A 67 24.09 6.88 2.06
N GLY A 68 23.69 5.71 2.53
CA GLY A 68 22.48 5.54 3.34
C GLY A 68 22.74 4.77 4.62
N GLY A 69 22.14 5.22 5.71
CA GLY A 69 21.93 4.38 6.88
C GLY A 69 20.43 4.32 7.15
N ILE A 70 19.88 3.11 7.18
CA ILE A 70 18.44 2.90 7.35
C ILE A 70 18.23 1.96 8.52
N TRP A 71 17.51 2.43 9.54
CA TRP A 71 17.05 1.60 10.64
C TRP A 71 15.80 0.82 10.23
N VAL A 72 15.67 -0.41 10.73
CA VAL A 72 14.53 -1.31 10.48
C VAL A 72 13.93 -1.77 11.79
N ASN A 73 12.60 -1.84 11.87
CA ASN A 73 11.88 -2.33 13.03
C ASN A 73 12.26 -3.80 13.35
N PRO A 74 12.80 -4.11 14.54
CA PRO A 74 13.11 -5.49 14.91
C PRO A 74 11.89 -6.42 14.94
N ALA A 75 10.70 -5.89 15.23
CA ALA A 75 9.46 -6.68 15.19
C ALA A 75 9.12 -7.15 13.78
N PHE A 76 9.46 -6.34 12.76
CA PHE A 76 9.31 -6.72 11.35
C PHE A 76 10.32 -7.80 10.96
N ILE A 77 11.56 -7.74 11.47
CA ILE A 77 12.58 -8.77 11.19
C ILE A 77 12.13 -10.15 11.70
N ASN A 78 11.47 -10.22 12.87
CA ASN A 78 10.90 -11.47 13.40
C ASN A 78 11.91 -12.64 13.49
N GLY A 79 13.14 -12.32 13.91
CA GLY A 79 14.23 -13.28 14.03
C GLY A 79 14.87 -13.68 12.69
N GLY A 80 15.61 -14.78 12.68
CA GLY A 80 16.35 -15.24 11.51
C GLY A 80 17.63 -14.44 11.23
N SER A 81 18.12 -14.51 10.00
CA SER A 81 19.33 -13.84 9.54
C SER A 81 19.07 -13.13 8.23
N ILE A 82 19.43 -11.84 8.20
CA ILE A 82 19.19 -10.96 7.06
C ILE A 82 20.39 -10.97 6.11
N SER A 83 20.08 -11.10 4.83
CA SER A 83 20.98 -10.80 3.72
C SER A 83 20.39 -9.68 2.86
N LEU A 84 21.26 -8.82 2.32
CA LEU A 84 20.86 -7.65 1.56
C LEU A 84 21.50 -7.65 0.18
N GLN A 85 20.76 -7.15 -0.80
CA GLN A 85 21.23 -6.99 -2.18
C GLN A 85 20.70 -5.69 -2.78
N ASN A 86 21.56 -4.95 -3.47
CA ASN A 86 21.12 -3.94 -4.43
C ASN A 86 20.70 -4.64 -5.72
N LEU A 87 19.43 -4.49 -6.14
CA LEU A 87 18.97 -5.09 -7.38
C LEU A 87 19.65 -4.40 -8.57
N THR A 88 20.38 -5.17 -9.35
CA THR A 88 21.12 -4.68 -10.51
C THR A 88 20.17 -4.03 -11.52
N ALA A 89 20.67 -3.00 -12.20
CA ALA A 89 19.94 -2.20 -13.18
C ALA A 89 18.68 -1.45 -12.69
N SER A 90 18.24 -1.62 -11.44
CA SER A 90 17.07 -0.93 -10.87
C SER A 90 17.28 0.58 -10.71
N SER A 91 18.50 1.01 -10.39
CA SER A 91 18.85 2.42 -10.19
C SER A 91 18.67 3.23 -11.48
N GLN A 92 18.06 4.41 -11.34
CA GLN A 92 17.85 5.40 -12.40
C GLN A 92 19.00 6.42 -12.48
N MET A 93 20.03 6.29 -11.63
CA MET A 93 21.23 7.11 -11.74
C MET A 93 21.96 6.86 -13.06
N THR A 94 22.66 7.86 -13.57
CA THR A 94 23.57 7.72 -14.72
C THR A 94 24.57 6.60 -14.48
N ALA A 95 24.88 5.81 -15.51
CA ALA A 95 25.86 4.72 -15.42
C ALA A 95 27.16 5.20 -14.76
N PRO A 96 27.73 4.49 -13.77
CA PRO A 96 27.54 3.07 -13.46
C PRO A 96 26.31 2.74 -12.61
N LYS A 97 25.41 3.70 -12.37
CA LYS A 97 24.27 3.60 -11.45
C LYS A 97 24.72 3.47 -9.98
N HIS A 98 23.79 3.32 -9.05
CA HIS A 98 24.16 3.00 -7.67
C HIS A 98 24.72 1.57 -7.59
N ASN A 99 26.01 1.46 -7.27
CA ASN A 99 26.74 0.21 -7.12
C ASN A 99 27.43 0.09 -5.74
N GLY A 100 27.00 0.91 -4.77
CA GLY A 100 27.45 0.81 -3.39
C GLY A 100 27.12 -0.57 -2.80
N GLY A 101 27.95 -1.04 -1.88
CA GLY A 101 27.69 -2.25 -1.10
C GLY A 101 26.53 -2.03 -0.14
N VAL A 102 25.77 -3.08 0.13
CA VAL A 102 24.70 -3.09 1.15
C VAL A 102 25.06 -4.09 2.21
N GLN A 103 25.04 -3.67 3.48
CA GLN A 103 25.47 -4.48 4.61
C GLN A 103 24.43 -4.43 5.73
N TRP A 104 24.13 -5.60 6.31
CA TRP A 104 23.24 -5.72 7.45
C TRP A 104 24.06 -5.64 8.74
N ASN A 105 23.60 -4.83 9.68
CA ASN A 105 24.11 -4.77 11.04
C ASN A 105 23.02 -5.27 12.00
N SER A 106 23.16 -6.50 12.46
CA SER A 106 22.19 -7.18 13.32
C SER A 106 22.13 -6.66 14.74
N SER A 107 23.18 -5.97 15.23
CA SER A 107 23.19 -5.46 16.62
C SER A 107 22.19 -4.32 16.84
N ASP A 108 21.92 -3.54 15.79
CA ASP A 108 21.04 -2.36 15.86
C ASP A 108 19.91 -2.35 14.82
N ASN A 109 19.76 -3.44 14.06
CA ASN A 109 18.81 -3.55 12.95
C ASN A 109 19.01 -2.45 11.88
N PHE A 110 20.24 -2.38 11.34
CA PHE A 110 20.64 -1.33 10.42
C PHE A 110 21.03 -1.87 9.04
N ILE A 111 20.59 -1.19 8.01
CA ILE A 111 21.04 -1.33 6.62
C ILE A 111 22.05 -0.21 6.36
N ASN A 112 23.28 -0.59 6.04
CA ASN A 112 24.34 0.31 5.63
C ASN A 112 24.51 0.24 4.11
N LEU A 113 24.24 1.34 3.40
CA LEU A 113 24.53 1.50 1.98
C LEU A 113 25.79 2.35 1.84
N THR A 114 26.88 1.77 1.32
CA THR A 114 28.10 2.54 1.04
C THR A 114 27.91 3.43 -0.19
N ALA A 115 28.73 4.47 -0.29
CA ALA A 115 28.76 5.31 -1.48
C ALA A 115 29.05 4.52 -2.76
N ASN A 116 28.33 4.84 -3.83
CA ASN A 116 28.63 4.32 -5.16
C ASN A 116 30.03 4.75 -5.63
N ILE A 117 30.70 3.86 -6.35
CA ILE A 117 32.08 3.99 -6.83
C ILE A 117 32.12 4.14 -8.36
N GLY A 118 33.25 4.60 -8.90
CA GLY A 118 33.44 4.74 -10.35
C GLY A 118 32.82 6.01 -10.96
N VAL A 119 32.42 6.99 -10.14
CA VAL A 119 31.81 8.26 -10.59
C VAL A 119 32.81 9.38 -10.93
N LYS A 120 34.10 9.05 -10.96
CA LYS A 120 35.18 9.94 -11.39
C LYS A 120 36.27 9.10 -12.05
N THR A 121 36.70 9.50 -13.24
CA THR A 121 37.90 9.00 -13.91
C THR A 121 38.95 10.12 -13.99
N ILE A 122 40.09 9.84 -14.60
CA ILE A 122 41.17 10.83 -14.80
C ILE A 122 40.71 11.96 -15.75
N SER A 123 39.79 11.69 -16.68
CA SER A 123 39.36 12.62 -17.74
C SER A 123 37.85 12.93 -17.77
N SER A 124 37.03 12.26 -16.94
CA SER A 124 35.58 12.43 -16.95
C SER A 124 34.95 12.26 -15.55
N CYS A 125 33.75 12.80 -15.40
CA CYS A 125 32.95 12.69 -14.18
C CYS A 125 31.55 12.29 -14.54
N ILE A 126 30.92 11.58 -13.62
CA ILE A 126 29.57 11.09 -13.78
C ILE A 126 28.75 11.69 -12.65
N SER A 127 27.63 12.31 -13.03
CA SER A 127 26.59 12.78 -12.14
C SER A 127 25.23 12.46 -12.73
N THR A 128 24.21 12.50 -11.89
CA THR A 128 22.81 12.35 -12.28
C THR A 128 22.09 13.64 -11.96
N THR A 129 21.44 14.24 -12.95
CA THR A 129 20.57 15.39 -12.73
C THR A 129 19.37 14.96 -11.89
N VAL A 130 19.24 15.53 -10.70
CA VAL A 130 18.05 15.41 -9.85
C VAL A 130 17.22 16.67 -10.05
N SER A 131 15.96 16.50 -10.45
CA SER A 131 14.99 17.58 -10.65
C SER A 131 13.78 17.38 -9.73
N THR A 132 12.68 18.09 -9.98
CA THR A 132 11.42 17.86 -9.26
C THR A 132 10.76 16.53 -9.58
N ALA A 133 11.16 15.87 -10.68
CA ALA A 133 10.77 14.48 -10.93
C ALA A 133 11.64 13.54 -10.07
N PRO A 134 11.04 12.68 -9.23
CA PRO A 134 11.81 11.80 -8.36
C PRO A 134 12.55 10.74 -9.17
N ILE A 135 13.76 10.42 -8.73
CA ILE A 135 14.56 9.33 -9.29
C ILE A 135 14.88 8.29 -8.21
N ARG A 136 14.91 7.03 -8.63
CA ARG A 136 15.31 5.90 -7.80
C ARG A 136 16.82 5.78 -7.74
N VAL A 137 17.37 6.01 -6.56
CA VAL A 137 18.79 5.82 -6.27
C VAL A 137 19.12 4.32 -6.27
N ALA A 138 18.38 3.53 -5.51
CA ALA A 138 18.58 2.08 -5.42
C ALA A 138 17.27 1.37 -5.08
N ARG A 139 17.11 0.14 -5.56
CA ARG A 139 16.16 -0.82 -5.01
C ARG A 139 16.92 -1.83 -4.16
N VAL A 140 16.57 -1.89 -2.88
CA VAL A 140 17.19 -2.81 -1.92
C VAL A 140 16.27 -4.01 -1.73
N ARG A 141 16.81 -5.21 -1.88
CA ARG A 141 16.16 -6.46 -1.51
C ARG A 141 16.74 -6.95 -0.20
N MET A 142 15.85 -7.26 0.74
CA MET A 142 16.15 -7.87 2.02
C MET A 142 15.58 -9.29 2.04
N THR A 143 16.43 -10.27 2.31
CA THR A 143 16.04 -11.68 2.41
C THR A 143 16.32 -12.18 3.82
N ASN A 144 15.33 -12.79 4.45
CA ASN A 144 15.43 -13.37 5.78
C ASN A 144 15.40 -14.91 5.71
N THR A 145 16.10 -15.59 6.61
CA THR A 145 15.99 -17.05 6.78
C THR A 145 14.70 -17.45 7.48
N ALA A 146 14.14 -16.56 8.32
CA ALA A 146 12.80 -16.66 8.90
C ALA A 146 11.78 -15.84 8.08
N ASP A 147 10.49 -16.04 8.35
CA ASP A 147 9.45 -15.20 7.77
C ASP A 147 9.48 -13.82 8.45
N PHE A 148 9.42 -12.74 7.68
CA PHE A 148 9.22 -11.39 8.22
C PHE A 148 7.90 -11.34 9.01
N GLY A 149 7.90 -10.59 10.11
CA GLY A 149 6.69 -10.34 10.88
C GLY A 149 5.75 -9.42 10.12
N CYS A 150 4.44 -9.55 10.34
CA CYS A 150 3.45 -8.64 9.77
C CYS A 150 3.29 -7.39 10.66
N THR A 151 4.39 -6.66 10.86
CA THR A 151 4.40 -5.31 11.46
C THR A 151 5.05 -4.34 10.49
N THR A 152 4.82 -3.04 10.69
CA THR A 152 5.42 -2.02 9.82
C THR A 152 6.95 -2.09 9.89
N PRO A 153 7.66 -2.11 8.74
CA PRO A 153 9.12 -2.15 8.73
C PRO A 153 9.80 -0.92 9.36
N ASP A 154 9.06 0.19 9.50
CA ASP A 154 9.49 1.49 10.03
C ASP A 154 10.86 1.92 9.52
N LEU A 155 11.02 1.96 8.19
CA LEU A 155 12.29 2.32 7.57
C LEU A 155 12.61 3.80 7.82
N LYS A 156 13.62 4.07 8.67
CA LYS A 156 14.04 5.42 9.09
C LYS A 156 15.45 5.73 8.62
N PHE A 157 15.66 6.90 8.01
CA PHE A 157 16.99 7.36 7.65
C PHE A 157 17.75 7.83 8.89
N ASN A 158 19.04 7.51 8.92
CA ASN A 158 19.93 7.85 10.03
C ASN A 158 20.71 9.13 9.76
N TYR A 159 20.84 9.98 10.76
CA TYR A 159 21.58 11.24 10.68
C TYR A 159 22.97 11.14 11.32
N VAL A 160 23.19 10.16 12.20
CA VAL A 160 24.38 10.09 13.05
C VAL A 160 25.32 8.97 12.60
N GLN A 161 26.55 9.33 12.24
CA GLN A 161 27.57 8.34 11.89
C GLN A 161 28.15 7.69 13.16
N ASN A 162 28.33 6.37 13.14
CA ASN A 162 29.01 5.62 14.20
C ASN A 162 30.01 4.61 13.61
N GLY A 163 31.17 4.45 14.26
CA GLY A 163 32.22 3.52 13.83
C GLY A 163 32.05 2.11 14.41
N SER A 164 31.44 1.96 15.58
CA SER A 164 31.20 0.66 16.21
C SER A 164 29.99 0.71 17.16
N PRO A 165 28.96 -0.10 16.93
CA PRO A 165 28.70 -0.84 15.69
C PRO A 165 28.55 0.14 14.49
N LEU A 166 28.92 -0.31 13.29
CA LEU A 166 28.97 0.57 12.11
C LEU A 166 27.58 1.10 11.75
N ARG A 167 27.43 2.42 11.71
CA ARG A 167 26.23 3.12 11.24
C ARG A 167 26.64 4.24 10.29
N PHE A 168 26.19 4.15 9.05
CA PHE A 168 26.32 5.28 8.14
C PHE A 168 25.26 6.34 8.44
N ARG A 169 25.67 7.60 8.37
CA ARG A 169 24.72 8.69 8.21
C ARG A 169 24.30 8.77 6.75
N THR A 170 23.03 9.07 6.52
CA THR A 170 22.48 9.25 5.18
C THR A 170 22.99 10.57 4.62
N SER A 171 23.59 10.54 3.44
CA SER A 171 24.20 11.72 2.84
C SER A 171 24.30 11.61 1.33
N VAL A 172 24.33 12.77 0.68
CA VAL A 172 24.62 12.89 -0.74
C VAL A 172 25.86 13.74 -0.97
N SER A 173 26.53 13.44 -2.08
CA SER A 173 27.52 14.32 -2.69
C SER A 173 27.02 14.83 -4.03
N TRP A 174 27.39 16.04 -4.39
CA TRP A 174 27.01 16.67 -5.66
C TRP A 174 28.16 17.47 -6.25
N ARG A 175 27.92 18.03 -7.44
CA ARG A 175 28.85 18.91 -8.14
C ARG A 175 28.14 20.19 -8.56
N ALA A 176 28.89 21.28 -8.62
CA ALA A 176 28.50 22.43 -9.42
C ALA A 176 28.95 22.14 -10.86
N SER A 177 28.02 22.16 -11.81
CA SER A 177 28.23 22.00 -13.26
C SER A 177 29.63 21.55 -13.70
N GLY A 178 29.76 20.27 -14.11
CA GLY A 178 31.00 19.71 -14.62
C GLY A 178 31.90 19.05 -13.55
N CYS A 179 33.18 18.90 -13.87
CA CYS A 179 34.11 18.02 -13.15
C CYS A 179 34.92 18.67 -12.01
N ALA A 180 34.83 19.99 -11.86
CA ALA A 180 35.84 20.78 -11.18
C ALA A 180 35.87 20.59 -9.66
N LEU A 181 34.70 20.60 -9.02
CA LEU A 181 34.57 20.57 -7.56
C LEU A 181 33.51 19.56 -7.12
N ASN A 182 33.78 18.88 -6.01
CA ASN A 182 32.84 17.99 -5.33
C ASN A 182 32.39 18.65 -4.05
N TYR A 183 31.11 18.54 -3.75
CA TYR A 183 30.51 18.98 -2.51
C TYR A 183 29.83 17.79 -1.84
N ASP A 184 29.80 17.80 -0.52
CA ASP A 184 29.16 16.78 0.30
C ASP A 184 28.26 17.47 1.32
N MET A 185 27.14 16.82 1.66
CA MET A 185 26.22 17.34 2.68
C MET A 185 26.91 17.47 4.04
N TYR A 186 27.93 16.66 4.29
CA TYR A 186 28.72 16.68 5.52
C TYR A 186 30.20 16.92 5.25
N TYR A 187 30.50 18.08 4.68
CA TYR A 187 31.87 18.48 4.38
C TYR A 187 32.58 19.07 5.62
N PRO A 188 33.84 18.67 5.93
CA PRO A 188 34.56 19.23 7.06
C PRO A 188 34.66 20.76 6.99
N ASN A 189 34.35 21.43 8.09
CA ASN A 189 34.43 22.89 8.25
C ASN A 189 33.52 23.71 7.31
N ARG A 190 32.50 23.11 6.70
CA ARG A 190 31.47 23.81 5.92
C ARG A 190 30.07 23.36 6.35
N PRO A 191 29.30 24.20 7.05
CA PRO A 191 27.90 23.92 7.31
C PRO A 191 27.12 23.80 6.00
N TYR A 192 26.28 22.77 5.89
CA TYR A 192 25.31 22.66 4.82
C TYR A 192 24.17 23.65 5.06
N SER A 193 23.87 24.47 4.06
CA SER A 193 22.92 25.58 4.11
C SER A 193 21.65 25.34 3.27
N GLY A 194 21.58 24.22 2.56
CA GLY A 194 20.39 23.79 1.83
C GLY A 194 19.35 23.15 2.77
N SER A 195 18.20 22.78 2.22
CA SER A 195 17.16 22.04 2.94
C SER A 195 17.15 20.58 2.50
N ALA A 196 17.60 19.67 3.36
CA ALA A 196 17.52 18.23 3.11
C ALA A 196 16.36 17.64 3.92
N LEU A 197 15.36 17.07 3.24
CA LEU A 197 14.26 16.39 3.90
C LEU A 197 14.47 14.87 3.82
N PHE A 198 14.28 14.15 4.93
CA PHE A 198 14.31 12.69 5.00
C PHE A 198 12.97 12.16 5.50
N ASN A 199 12.29 11.32 4.72
CA ASN A 199 10.91 10.90 5.01
C ASN A 199 9.98 12.08 5.39
N GLY A 200 10.17 13.23 4.76
CA GLY A 200 9.36 14.44 4.98
C GLY A 200 9.82 15.35 6.13
N GLU A 201 10.80 14.94 6.94
CA GLU A 201 11.36 15.78 8.00
C GLU A 201 12.59 16.55 7.52
N LEU A 202 12.69 17.83 7.88
CA LEU A 202 13.91 18.61 7.68
C LEU A 202 15.04 18.10 8.58
N TYR A 203 16.14 17.67 7.96
CA TYR A 203 17.36 17.29 8.66
C TYR A 203 17.85 18.39 9.61
N SER A 204 18.19 17.97 10.83
CA SER A 204 18.82 18.83 11.83
C SER A 204 19.91 18.08 12.60
N THR A 205 21.00 18.77 12.92
CA THR A 205 22.02 18.26 13.86
C THR A 205 21.53 18.18 15.31
N LEU A 206 20.42 18.87 15.61
CA LEU A 206 19.81 18.94 16.94
C LEU A 206 18.67 17.94 17.13
N ASP A 207 18.39 17.12 16.12
CA ASP A 207 17.35 16.09 16.23
C ASP A 207 17.68 15.09 17.36
N GLY A 208 16.66 14.80 18.18
CA GLY A 208 16.83 14.16 19.48
C GLY A 208 17.11 12.66 19.43
N ASP A 209 16.58 11.96 18.42
CA ASP A 209 16.80 10.52 18.23
C ASP A 209 17.80 10.20 17.09
N GLY A 210 18.20 11.23 16.35
CA GLY A 210 19.19 11.20 15.28
C GLY A 210 18.70 10.48 14.03
N LYS A 211 17.38 10.38 13.81
CA LYS A 211 16.76 9.64 12.70
C LYS A 211 15.52 10.35 12.17
N SER A 212 15.19 10.07 10.92
CA SER A 212 13.94 10.53 10.33
C SER A 212 12.71 9.85 10.95
N PRO A 213 11.52 10.46 10.84
CA PRO A 213 10.27 9.75 11.09
C PRO A 213 10.05 8.63 10.06
N VAL A 214 8.98 7.87 10.30
CA VAL A 214 8.46 6.88 9.36
C VAL A 214 7.60 7.60 8.33
N ASN A 215 7.77 7.27 7.05
CA ASN A 215 6.78 7.65 6.05
C ASN A 215 5.56 6.72 6.18
N THR A 216 4.45 7.23 6.73
CA THR A 216 3.25 6.45 7.06
C THR A 216 2.56 5.86 5.83
N ASP A 217 2.69 6.49 4.67
CA ASP A 217 1.96 6.10 3.45
C ASP A 217 2.59 4.90 2.72
N LYS A 218 3.75 4.42 3.19
CA LYS A 218 4.63 3.48 2.48
C LYS A 218 5.39 2.54 3.43
N ASN A 219 4.70 1.88 4.38
CA ASN A 219 5.29 0.86 5.26
C ASN A 219 4.38 -0.36 5.51
N ASP A 220 3.52 -0.74 4.56
CA ASP A 220 2.78 -2.01 4.63
C ASP A 220 3.68 -3.18 4.17
N PRO A 221 3.93 -4.21 5.01
CA PRO A 221 4.72 -5.38 4.60
C PRO A 221 4.04 -6.26 3.54
N GLY A 222 2.79 -5.95 3.15
CA GLY A 222 2.01 -6.70 2.15
C GLY A 222 1.48 -8.03 2.70
N CYS A 223 1.34 -8.13 4.02
CA CYS A 223 0.95 -9.34 4.69
C CYS A 223 -0.58 -9.47 4.73
N GLN A 224 -1.13 -10.29 3.84
CA GLN A 224 -2.57 -10.52 3.72
C GLN A 224 -2.96 -11.94 4.12
N SER A 225 -4.09 -12.08 4.81
CA SER A 225 -4.80 -13.36 4.95
C SER A 225 -5.85 -13.44 3.85
N VAL A 226 -5.88 -14.56 3.13
CA VAL A 226 -6.86 -14.82 2.07
C VAL A 226 -7.95 -15.73 2.59
N LEU A 227 -9.22 -15.33 2.43
CA LEU A 227 -10.38 -16.20 2.58
C LEU A 227 -10.98 -16.43 1.18
N ASN A 228 -11.04 -17.69 0.74
CA ASN A 228 -11.80 -18.09 -0.43
C ASN A 228 -13.17 -18.57 0.04
N LEU A 229 -14.19 -17.78 -0.25
CA LEU A 229 -15.55 -18.04 0.19
C LEU A 229 -16.36 -18.64 -0.97
N THR A 230 -17.28 -19.53 -0.64
CA THR A 230 -18.39 -19.88 -1.53
C THR A 230 -19.71 -19.65 -0.81
N ALA A 231 -20.57 -18.85 -1.42
CA ALA A 231 -21.90 -18.49 -0.92
C ALA A 231 -22.84 -18.22 -2.11
N PHE A 232 -24.14 -18.50 -1.93
CA PHE A 232 -25.18 -18.15 -2.89
C PHE A 232 -26.23 -17.29 -2.20
N LEU A 233 -26.91 -16.44 -2.97
CA LEU A 233 -28.00 -15.59 -2.52
C LEU A 233 -29.30 -16.14 -3.10
N GLU A 234 -30.32 -16.35 -2.28
CA GLU A 234 -31.55 -17.04 -2.69
C GLU A 234 -32.21 -16.41 -3.92
N GLY A 235 -32.49 -15.11 -3.87
CA GLY A 235 -33.23 -14.44 -4.95
C GLY A 235 -32.43 -14.33 -6.25
N PHE A 236 -31.10 -14.34 -6.18
CA PHE A 236 -30.22 -14.23 -7.34
C PHE A 236 -29.91 -15.59 -7.97
N TYR A 237 -30.27 -16.70 -7.31
CA TYR A 237 -29.90 -18.05 -7.72
C TYR A 237 -30.80 -18.57 -8.84
N ILE A 238 -30.22 -18.79 -10.02
CA ILE A 238 -30.93 -19.22 -11.24
C ILE A 238 -30.74 -20.71 -11.57
N GLY A 239 -30.15 -21.48 -10.66
CA GLY A 239 -29.88 -22.91 -10.84
C GLY A 239 -28.49 -23.20 -11.38
N PRO A 240 -28.25 -24.46 -11.76
CA PRO A 240 -27.12 -25.30 -11.30
C PRO A 240 -25.88 -24.54 -10.77
N GLN A 241 -25.88 -24.14 -9.50
CA GLN A 241 -24.74 -23.41 -8.87
C GLN A 241 -24.36 -22.11 -9.58
N THR A 242 -25.36 -21.42 -10.16
CA THR A 242 -25.19 -20.17 -10.90
C THR A 242 -26.17 -19.11 -10.38
N MET A 243 -25.70 -17.87 -10.26
CA MET A 243 -26.49 -16.68 -9.96
C MET A 243 -26.54 -15.74 -11.17
N ALA A 244 -27.49 -14.81 -11.14
CA ALA A 244 -27.58 -13.71 -12.09
C ALA A 244 -26.28 -12.87 -12.13
N SER A 245 -25.97 -12.32 -13.31
CA SER A 245 -24.81 -11.46 -13.55
C SER A 245 -25.14 -9.98 -13.27
N THR A 246 -25.82 -9.71 -12.16
CA THR A 246 -26.52 -8.44 -11.89
C THR A 246 -25.65 -7.20 -12.09
N LEU A 247 -24.41 -7.17 -11.55
CA LEU A 247 -23.51 -6.03 -11.75
C LEU A 247 -23.22 -5.75 -13.24
N TYR A 248 -23.06 -6.80 -14.05
CA TYR A 248 -22.84 -6.66 -15.49
C TYR A 248 -24.10 -6.20 -16.22
N ASP A 249 -25.25 -6.79 -15.90
CA ASP A 249 -26.53 -6.50 -16.55
C ASP A 249 -27.01 -5.06 -16.25
N LEU A 250 -26.68 -4.55 -15.06
CA LEU A 250 -26.88 -3.14 -14.67
C LEU A 250 -25.87 -2.16 -15.29
N GLY A 251 -24.80 -2.66 -15.92
CA GLY A 251 -23.76 -1.83 -16.53
C GLY A 251 -22.84 -1.14 -15.52
N GLU A 252 -22.63 -1.73 -14.35
CA GLU A 252 -21.77 -1.16 -13.31
C GLU A 252 -20.32 -0.97 -13.82
N PRO A 253 -19.66 0.17 -13.52
CA PRO A 253 -18.35 0.47 -14.08
C PRO A 253 -17.31 -0.61 -13.77
N GLY A 254 -16.81 -1.26 -14.83
CA GLY A 254 -15.77 -2.30 -14.72
C GLY A 254 -16.30 -3.69 -14.36
N ALA A 255 -17.62 -3.88 -14.30
CA ALA A 255 -18.22 -5.18 -14.06
C ALA A 255 -18.01 -6.15 -15.24
N THR A 256 -17.88 -7.43 -14.92
CA THR A 256 -17.74 -8.53 -15.89
C THR A 256 -18.88 -9.53 -15.74
N ALA A 257 -19.19 -10.27 -16.80
CA ALA A 257 -20.35 -11.18 -16.85
C ALA A 257 -20.30 -12.36 -15.85
N ASP A 258 -19.19 -12.53 -15.13
CA ASP A 258 -19.05 -13.49 -14.04
C ASP A 258 -19.29 -12.88 -12.65
N GLN A 259 -19.72 -11.63 -12.55
CA GLN A 259 -19.95 -10.91 -11.29
C GLN A 259 -21.43 -10.75 -11.01
N THR A 260 -21.85 -11.21 -9.84
CA THR A 260 -23.24 -11.12 -9.36
C THR A 260 -23.45 -9.86 -8.56
N ASP A 261 -22.81 -9.73 -7.41
CA ASP A 261 -23.02 -8.60 -6.49
C ASP A 261 -21.79 -8.40 -5.58
N THR A 262 -21.86 -7.47 -4.63
CA THR A 262 -20.85 -7.23 -3.60
C THR A 262 -21.33 -7.72 -2.24
N ILE A 263 -20.43 -8.32 -1.48
CA ILE A 263 -20.65 -8.74 -0.10
C ILE A 263 -19.66 -8.05 0.82
N LEU A 264 -20.09 -7.78 2.05
CA LEU A 264 -19.22 -7.41 3.15
C LEU A 264 -19.01 -8.65 4.02
N VAL A 265 -17.76 -9.01 4.26
CA VAL A 265 -17.42 -10.10 5.17
C VAL A 265 -16.61 -9.57 6.33
N GLU A 266 -17.04 -9.95 7.52
CA GLU A 266 -16.46 -9.54 8.78
C GLU A 266 -15.98 -10.77 9.56
N LEU A 267 -14.83 -10.61 10.21
CA LEU A 267 -14.24 -11.60 11.11
C LEU A 267 -14.52 -11.17 12.54
N TYR A 268 -14.98 -12.09 13.36
CA TYR A 268 -15.24 -11.87 14.78
C TYR A 268 -14.43 -12.84 15.62
N THR A 269 -13.89 -12.34 16.74
CA THR A 269 -13.12 -13.18 17.67
C THR A 269 -14.06 -14.09 18.46
N LEU A 270 -13.51 -15.11 19.12
CA LEU A 270 -14.30 -15.97 20.01
C LEU A 270 -14.87 -15.24 21.24
N GLY A 271 -14.26 -14.13 21.65
CA GLY A 271 -14.61 -13.39 22.86
C GLY A 271 -15.50 -12.16 22.63
N ASP A 272 -15.69 -11.75 21.39
CA ASP A 272 -16.52 -10.60 20.99
C ASP A 272 -17.17 -10.86 19.63
N THR A 273 -18.48 -11.13 19.66
CA THR A 273 -19.33 -11.34 18.48
C THR A 273 -20.19 -10.11 18.14
N TYR A 274 -19.92 -8.97 18.77
CA TYR A 274 -20.65 -7.71 18.52
C TYR A 274 -19.81 -6.72 17.72
N ASN A 275 -18.50 -6.64 18.01
CA ASN A 275 -17.59 -5.75 17.29
C ASN A 275 -16.73 -6.55 16.29
N PRO A 276 -16.75 -6.21 14.99
CA PRO A 276 -15.92 -6.90 14.01
C PRO A 276 -14.45 -6.62 14.29
N PHE A 277 -13.64 -7.68 14.28
CA PHE A 277 -12.18 -7.60 14.38
C PHE A 277 -11.58 -7.02 13.10
N ALA A 278 -12.05 -7.52 11.96
CA ALA A 278 -11.65 -7.06 10.63
C ALA A 278 -12.83 -7.20 9.67
N GLY A 279 -12.89 -6.36 8.64
CA GLY A 279 -13.93 -6.40 7.61
C GLY A 279 -13.36 -6.04 6.25
N THR A 280 -13.83 -6.72 5.21
CA THR A 280 -13.45 -6.40 3.82
C THR A 280 -14.61 -6.68 2.87
N LYS A 281 -14.69 -5.91 1.79
CA LYS A 281 -15.67 -6.13 0.72
C LYS A 281 -15.06 -7.00 -0.37
N ALA A 282 -15.89 -7.84 -1.00
CA ALA A 282 -15.50 -8.59 -2.17
C ALA A 282 -16.67 -8.68 -3.17
N VAL A 283 -16.32 -8.86 -4.44
CA VAL A 283 -17.30 -9.20 -5.47
C VAL A 283 -17.59 -10.70 -5.36
N LEU A 284 -18.88 -11.03 -5.29
CA LEU A 284 -19.41 -12.38 -5.37
C LEU A 284 -19.65 -12.71 -6.85
N HIS A 285 -19.06 -13.81 -7.31
CA HIS A 285 -19.17 -14.24 -8.70
C HIS A 285 -20.42 -15.10 -8.92
N THR A 286 -20.83 -15.24 -10.19
CA THR A 286 -22.02 -16.02 -10.58
C THR A 286 -21.95 -17.49 -10.15
N ASN A 287 -20.75 -18.04 -10.00
CA ASN A 287 -20.53 -19.40 -9.48
C ASN A 287 -20.52 -19.49 -7.93
N GLY A 288 -20.89 -18.41 -7.24
CA GLY A 288 -20.90 -18.30 -5.78
C GLY A 288 -19.53 -18.05 -5.14
N THR A 289 -18.45 -17.94 -5.91
CA THR A 289 -17.10 -17.74 -5.33
C THR A 289 -16.81 -16.27 -5.05
N ALA A 290 -16.12 -15.99 -3.96
CA ALA A 290 -15.56 -14.67 -3.65
C ALA A 290 -14.18 -14.83 -3.02
N LYS A 291 -13.24 -13.95 -3.40
CA LYS A 291 -11.90 -13.92 -2.83
C LYS A 291 -11.73 -12.66 -1.97
N LEU A 292 -11.45 -12.88 -0.69
CA LEU A 292 -11.34 -11.81 0.29
C LEU A 292 -9.91 -11.66 0.76
N LEU A 293 -9.48 -10.41 0.88
CA LEU A 293 -8.13 -10.04 1.31
C LEU A 293 -8.25 -9.21 2.59
N PHE A 294 -7.78 -9.78 3.70
CA PHE A 294 -7.67 -9.07 4.96
C PHE A 294 -6.24 -8.60 5.15
N ALA A 295 -6.06 -7.30 5.39
CA ALA A 295 -4.77 -6.72 5.74
C ALA A 295 -4.33 -7.17 7.15
N ASN A 296 -3.05 -7.04 7.46
CA ASN A 296 -2.46 -7.34 8.77
C ASN A 296 -2.59 -8.82 9.20
N ASN A 297 -2.02 -9.73 8.40
CA ASN A 297 -2.06 -11.18 8.65
C ASN A 297 -1.56 -11.64 10.04
N ASN A 298 -0.82 -10.84 10.82
CA ASN A 298 -0.30 -11.26 12.13
C ASN A 298 -1.39 -11.50 13.17
N ASP A 299 -2.44 -10.69 13.15
CA ASP A 299 -3.51 -10.82 14.15
C ASP A 299 -4.61 -11.78 13.67
N ILE A 300 -4.62 -12.11 12.37
CA ILE A 300 -5.59 -13.03 11.76
C ILE A 300 -5.04 -14.46 11.67
N SER A 301 -3.87 -14.65 11.06
CA SER A 301 -3.31 -16.00 10.88
C SER A 301 -2.83 -16.57 12.22
N GLY A 302 -3.26 -17.79 12.50
CA GLY A 302 -2.99 -18.49 13.76
C GLY A 302 -4.09 -18.31 14.81
N ASN A 303 -5.11 -17.50 14.53
CA ASN A 303 -6.23 -17.27 15.44
C ASN A 303 -7.56 -17.77 14.82
N PRO A 304 -8.49 -18.29 15.64
CA PRO A 304 -9.81 -18.67 15.18
C PRO A 304 -10.76 -17.46 15.07
N PHE A 305 -11.53 -17.40 13.98
CA PHE A 305 -12.56 -16.39 13.78
C PHE A 305 -13.88 -16.98 13.32
N TRP A 306 -14.97 -16.38 13.77
CA TRP A 306 -16.26 -16.51 13.10
C TRP A 306 -16.26 -15.67 11.82
N ILE A 307 -16.93 -16.16 10.79
CA ILE A 307 -17.08 -15.46 9.51
C ILE A 307 -18.53 -15.02 9.39
N ALA A 308 -18.79 -13.72 9.37
CA ALA A 308 -20.11 -13.15 9.11
C ALA A 308 -20.14 -12.59 7.69
N VAL A 309 -21.17 -12.96 6.92
CA VAL A 309 -21.38 -12.44 5.57
C VAL A 309 -22.65 -11.59 5.57
N LYS A 310 -22.49 -10.36 5.07
CA LYS A 310 -23.57 -9.38 4.88
C LYS A 310 -23.69 -9.07 3.40
N HIS A 311 -24.91 -8.96 2.93
CA HIS A 311 -25.27 -8.56 1.58
C HIS A 311 -26.40 -7.53 1.68
N ARG A 312 -26.60 -6.72 0.64
CA ARG A 312 -27.48 -5.54 0.69
C ARG A 312 -28.94 -5.85 1.04
N ASN A 313 -29.39 -7.08 0.80
CA ASN A 313 -30.78 -7.49 1.01
C ASN A 313 -30.96 -8.95 1.42
N ALA A 314 -29.93 -9.55 1.99
CA ALA A 314 -29.99 -10.90 2.53
C ALA A 314 -29.79 -10.87 4.04
N VAL A 315 -30.40 -11.84 4.72
CA VAL A 315 -30.21 -12.06 6.16
C VAL A 315 -28.73 -12.37 6.41
N GLN A 316 -28.13 -11.62 7.33
CA GLN A 316 -26.75 -11.84 7.74
C GLN A 316 -26.53 -13.30 8.17
N THR A 317 -25.53 -13.96 7.57
CA THR A 317 -25.25 -15.38 7.82
C THR A 317 -23.85 -15.59 8.38
N TRP A 318 -23.74 -16.38 9.44
CA TRP A 318 -22.48 -16.66 10.15
C TRP A 318 -22.01 -18.09 9.92
N SER A 319 -20.70 -18.33 9.94
CA SER A 319 -20.13 -19.68 9.89
C SER A 319 -20.62 -20.54 11.05
N LYS A 320 -20.85 -21.84 10.83
CA LYS A 320 -21.35 -22.76 11.88
C LYS A 320 -20.41 -22.87 13.08
N THR A 321 -19.11 -22.83 12.82
CA THR A 321 -18.06 -22.85 13.82
C THR A 321 -17.03 -21.76 13.51
N PRO A 322 -16.21 -21.34 14.48
CA PRO A 322 -15.02 -20.56 14.19
C PRO A 322 -14.09 -21.36 13.30
N LEU A 323 -13.33 -20.67 12.46
CA LEU A 323 -12.34 -21.25 11.57
C LEU A 323 -10.95 -20.77 11.96
N ASP A 324 -9.99 -21.69 12.06
CA ASP A 324 -8.59 -21.33 12.30
C ASP A 324 -8.02 -20.68 11.04
N PHE A 325 -7.79 -19.36 11.09
CA PHE A 325 -7.24 -18.65 9.95
C PHE A 325 -5.76 -18.98 9.77
N THR A 326 -5.35 -19.16 8.52
CA THR A 326 -3.95 -19.16 8.12
C THR A 326 -3.75 -18.08 7.05
N SER A 327 -2.61 -18.05 6.37
CA SER A 327 -2.43 -17.14 5.22
C SER A 327 -3.42 -17.39 4.07
N ASN A 328 -3.99 -18.60 3.97
CA ASN A 328 -5.02 -18.91 2.99
C ASN A 328 -5.99 -19.94 3.56
N VAL A 329 -7.27 -19.59 3.64
CA VAL A 329 -8.32 -20.46 4.17
C VAL A 329 -9.50 -20.45 3.20
N SER A 330 -10.29 -21.53 3.22
CA SER A 330 -11.50 -21.63 2.41
C SER A 330 -12.69 -21.99 3.29
N TYR A 331 -13.84 -21.39 2.98
CA TYR A 331 -15.10 -21.72 3.64
C TYR A 331 -16.22 -21.77 2.61
N ASN A 332 -17.08 -22.78 2.68
CA ASN A 332 -18.14 -22.98 1.71
C ASN A 332 -19.48 -23.18 2.42
N PHE A 333 -20.29 -22.13 2.44
CA PHE A 333 -21.64 -22.13 3.00
C PHE A 333 -22.60 -23.03 2.21
N SER A 334 -22.40 -23.18 0.91
CA SER A 334 -23.39 -23.79 0.02
C SER A 334 -23.49 -25.31 0.09
N THR A 335 -22.69 -25.97 0.94
CA THR A 335 -22.59 -27.46 0.97
C THR A 335 -23.54 -28.11 1.97
N GLY A 336 -24.17 -27.34 2.85
CA GLY A 336 -25.08 -27.87 3.86
C GLY A 336 -25.60 -26.81 4.82
N GLN A 337 -26.79 -27.02 5.37
CA GLN A 337 -27.30 -26.24 6.51
C GLN A 337 -26.29 -26.16 7.67
N THR A 338 -25.49 -27.22 7.85
CA THR A 338 -24.47 -27.31 8.91
C THR A 338 -23.24 -26.42 8.65
N GLN A 339 -23.24 -25.60 7.60
CA GLN A 339 -22.20 -24.60 7.36
C GLN A 339 -22.59 -23.21 7.87
N ALA A 340 -23.83 -22.99 8.28
CA ALA A 340 -24.26 -21.73 8.86
C ALA A 340 -24.64 -21.91 10.33
N PHE A 341 -24.41 -20.88 11.13
CA PHE A 341 -24.88 -20.82 12.51
C PHE A 341 -26.41 -20.78 12.51
N ASP A 342 -27.03 -21.60 13.36
CA ASP A 342 -28.48 -21.71 13.46
C ASP A 342 -28.96 -21.38 14.87
N ASP A 343 -30.20 -20.88 14.93
CA ASP A 343 -30.93 -20.55 16.17
C ASP A 343 -31.58 -21.79 16.82
N GLY A 344 -31.53 -22.95 16.17
CA GLY A 344 -32.19 -24.19 16.56
C GLY A 344 -33.69 -24.26 16.24
N PHE A 345 -34.28 -23.22 15.64
CA PHE A 345 -35.70 -23.15 15.27
C PHE A 345 -35.90 -23.25 13.77
N ASN A 346 -35.15 -22.45 13.01
CA ASN A 346 -35.22 -22.37 11.56
C ASN A 346 -33.92 -22.91 10.92
N PRO A 347 -34.00 -23.55 9.74
CA PRO A 347 -32.80 -23.81 8.97
C PRO A 347 -32.09 -22.48 8.65
N PRO A 348 -30.76 -22.37 8.82
CA PRO A 348 -30.05 -21.10 8.74
C PRO A 348 -29.85 -20.58 7.30
N MET A 349 -30.13 -21.40 6.30
CA MET A 349 -30.05 -21.07 4.88
C MET A 349 -31.21 -21.70 4.11
N GLN A 350 -31.53 -21.14 2.95
CA GLN A 350 -32.51 -21.71 2.05
C GLN A 350 -31.95 -22.92 1.29
N ASN A 351 -32.74 -23.98 1.14
CA ASN A 351 -32.39 -25.12 0.29
C ASN A 351 -32.83 -24.88 -1.16
N MET A 352 -31.87 -24.66 -2.06
CA MET A 352 -32.11 -24.37 -3.49
C MET A 352 -32.25 -25.63 -4.35
N GLY A 353 -32.28 -26.82 -3.73
CA GLY A 353 -32.26 -28.11 -4.41
C GLY A 353 -30.85 -28.53 -4.84
N SER A 354 -30.72 -29.78 -5.31
CA SER A 354 -29.45 -30.34 -5.81
C SER A 354 -28.27 -30.26 -4.82
N GLY A 355 -28.56 -30.17 -3.52
CA GLY A 355 -27.56 -30.05 -2.45
C GLY A 355 -26.92 -28.66 -2.33
N VAL A 356 -27.53 -27.62 -2.89
CA VAL A 356 -27.07 -26.23 -2.81
C VAL A 356 -27.89 -25.45 -1.79
N PHE A 357 -27.20 -24.68 -0.95
CA PHE A 357 -27.79 -23.82 0.06
C PHE A 357 -27.42 -22.36 -0.19
N ALA A 358 -28.36 -21.45 0.02
CA ALA A 358 -28.21 -20.02 -0.22
C ALA A 358 -28.68 -19.21 0.99
N PHE A 359 -28.15 -17.99 1.16
CA PHE A 359 -28.61 -17.08 2.19
C PHE A 359 -30.02 -16.59 1.85
N TYR A 360 -30.89 -16.53 2.86
CA TYR A 360 -32.25 -16.03 2.68
C TYR A 360 -32.22 -14.58 2.22
N GLY A 361 -32.94 -14.28 1.14
CA GLY A 361 -33.15 -12.92 0.67
C GLY A 361 -34.32 -12.23 1.40
N GLY A 362 -34.42 -10.92 1.23
CA GLY A 362 -35.60 -10.15 1.64
C GLY A 362 -35.44 -9.28 2.89
N ASP A 363 -34.28 -9.28 3.55
CA ASP A 363 -33.96 -8.34 4.65
C ASP A 363 -33.38 -7.06 4.03
N VAL A 364 -34.23 -6.26 3.40
CA VAL A 364 -33.83 -5.09 2.58
C VAL A 364 -33.46 -3.89 3.44
N ASN A 365 -34.00 -3.83 4.67
CA ASN A 365 -33.74 -2.76 5.62
C ASN A 365 -32.56 -3.07 6.57
N GLN A 366 -32.03 -4.31 6.52
CA GLN A 366 -30.89 -4.79 7.31
C GLN A 366 -31.14 -4.71 8.83
N ASP A 367 -32.38 -4.94 9.25
CA ASP A 367 -32.76 -5.04 10.67
C ASP A 367 -32.55 -6.46 11.23
N GLY A 368 -32.18 -7.40 10.35
CA GLY A 368 -31.85 -8.76 10.70
C GLY A 368 -33.06 -9.68 10.73
N THR A 369 -34.23 -9.24 10.24
CA THR A 369 -35.42 -10.06 10.05
C THR A 369 -35.94 -9.95 8.62
N VAL A 370 -36.85 -10.84 8.23
CA VAL A 370 -37.60 -10.69 6.98
C VAL A 370 -39.07 -10.56 7.34
N ASP A 371 -39.64 -9.37 7.24
CA ASP A 371 -40.99 -9.09 7.71
C ASP A 371 -41.79 -8.08 6.86
N GLY A 372 -42.83 -7.50 7.45
CA GLY A 372 -43.70 -6.54 6.76
C GLY A 372 -43.06 -5.16 6.53
N ALA A 373 -42.02 -4.80 7.29
CA ALA A 373 -41.25 -3.59 7.07
C ALA A 373 -40.46 -3.69 5.76
N ASP A 374 -39.80 -4.83 5.51
CA ASP A 374 -39.11 -5.10 4.25
C ASP A 374 -40.06 -5.02 3.05
N LEU A 375 -41.23 -5.63 3.18
CA LEU A 375 -42.25 -5.59 2.14
C LEU A 375 -42.72 -4.15 1.86
N THR A 376 -42.83 -3.33 2.91
CA THR A 376 -43.22 -1.91 2.76
C THR A 376 -42.18 -1.13 1.96
N ASP A 377 -40.89 -1.41 2.17
CA ASP A 377 -39.82 -0.75 1.42
C ASP A 377 -39.85 -1.15 -0.06
N ILE A 378 -40.04 -2.45 -0.36
CA ILE A 378 -40.20 -2.94 -1.75
C ILE A 378 -41.45 -2.32 -2.40
N ASP A 379 -42.59 -2.29 -1.71
CA ASP A 379 -43.83 -1.71 -2.25
C ASP A 379 -43.67 -0.21 -2.56
N ASN A 380 -42.95 0.54 -1.73
CA ASN A 380 -42.67 1.96 -1.97
C ASN A 380 -41.83 2.17 -3.24
N ASP A 381 -40.78 1.36 -3.41
CA ASP A 381 -39.88 1.43 -4.56
C ASP A 381 -40.56 0.93 -5.85
N ASN A 382 -41.38 -0.11 -5.77
CA ASN A 382 -42.20 -0.60 -6.88
C ASN A 382 -43.21 0.48 -7.36
N ASN A 383 -43.83 1.22 -6.43
CA ASN A 383 -44.78 2.30 -6.78
C ASN A 383 -44.13 3.46 -7.56
N ILE A 384 -42.81 3.64 -7.45
CA ILE A 384 -42.06 4.64 -8.21
C ILE A 384 -41.26 4.03 -9.37
N PHE A 385 -41.44 2.74 -9.65
CA PHE A 385 -40.70 1.98 -10.66
C PHE A 385 -39.18 2.11 -10.48
N ALA A 386 -38.70 1.93 -9.24
CA ALA A 386 -37.29 1.96 -8.94
C ALA A 386 -36.54 0.89 -9.75
N PHE A 387 -35.34 1.25 -10.22
CA PHE A 387 -34.47 0.39 -11.02
C PHE A 387 -33.00 0.72 -10.74
N GLY A 388 -32.11 -0.17 -11.18
CA GLY A 388 -30.67 -0.05 -11.01
C GLY A 388 -30.15 -0.83 -9.80
N TYR A 389 -28.95 -0.47 -9.34
CA TYR A 389 -28.34 -1.10 -8.17
C TYR A 389 -29.00 -0.57 -6.87
N ASN A 390 -30.12 -1.18 -6.49
CA ASN A 390 -30.93 -0.78 -5.33
C ASN A 390 -31.02 -1.93 -4.30
N VAL A 391 -31.44 -1.62 -3.07
CA VAL A 391 -31.52 -2.63 -2.00
C VAL A 391 -32.78 -3.50 -2.11
N THR A 392 -33.86 -2.97 -2.68
CA THR A 392 -35.16 -3.65 -2.78
C THR A 392 -35.27 -4.66 -3.94
N ASP A 393 -34.30 -4.68 -4.86
CA ASP A 393 -34.09 -5.69 -5.90
C ASP A 393 -33.49 -6.96 -5.27
N CYS A 394 -34.37 -7.78 -4.70
CA CYS A 394 -34.07 -9.05 -4.07
C CYS A 394 -33.75 -10.16 -5.08
N THR A 395 -34.15 -10.01 -6.35
CA THR A 395 -33.91 -11.00 -7.41
C THR A 395 -32.63 -10.76 -8.21
N GLY A 396 -32.09 -9.54 -8.15
CA GLY A 396 -30.92 -9.13 -8.90
C GLY A 396 -31.19 -8.90 -10.38
N ASP A 397 -32.44 -8.64 -10.78
CA ASP A 397 -32.79 -8.36 -12.18
C ASP A 397 -32.75 -6.87 -12.55
N GLY A 398 -32.46 -6.03 -11.55
CA GLY A 398 -32.27 -4.59 -11.71
C GLY A 398 -33.54 -3.76 -11.67
N ALA A 399 -34.70 -4.35 -11.39
CA ALA A 399 -35.94 -3.65 -11.12
C ALA A 399 -36.46 -4.01 -9.72
N THR A 400 -37.12 -3.07 -9.05
CA THR A 400 -37.94 -3.41 -7.88
C THR A 400 -39.36 -3.67 -8.33
N ASP A 401 -39.81 -4.92 -8.29
CA ASP A 401 -41.12 -5.31 -8.79
C ASP A 401 -41.79 -6.45 -7.98
N SER A 402 -42.83 -7.05 -8.55
CA SER A 402 -43.59 -8.12 -7.90
C SER A 402 -42.80 -9.39 -7.64
N ASN A 403 -41.68 -9.62 -8.33
CA ASN A 403 -40.82 -10.78 -8.10
C ASN A 403 -40.04 -10.64 -6.79
N ASP A 404 -39.62 -9.44 -6.42
CA ASP A 404 -38.94 -9.18 -5.14
C ASP A 404 -39.89 -9.38 -3.96
N ILE A 405 -41.16 -8.97 -4.12
CA ILE A 405 -42.24 -9.22 -3.15
C ILE A 405 -42.37 -10.71 -2.85
N ILE A 406 -42.26 -11.58 -3.85
CA ILE A 406 -42.36 -13.04 -3.66
C ILE A 406 -41.24 -13.57 -2.76
N ILE A 407 -40.03 -13.01 -2.84
CA ILE A 407 -38.91 -13.41 -1.96
C ILE A 407 -39.27 -13.11 -0.50
N VAL A 408 -39.69 -11.88 -0.20
CA VAL A 408 -40.06 -11.47 1.15
C VAL A 408 -41.29 -12.25 1.65
N ASP A 409 -42.32 -12.42 0.81
CA ASP A 409 -43.54 -13.15 1.20
C ASP A 409 -43.27 -14.63 1.53
N ASN A 410 -42.38 -15.29 0.80
CA ASN A 410 -42.00 -16.67 1.10
C ASN A 410 -41.24 -16.75 2.42
N ASN A 411 -40.30 -15.84 2.65
CA ASN A 411 -39.39 -15.90 3.79
C ASN A 411 -39.99 -15.34 5.08
N LYS A 412 -40.85 -14.32 5.03
CA LYS A 412 -41.51 -13.77 6.22
C LYS A 412 -42.37 -14.80 6.95
N ASN A 413 -42.95 -15.75 6.21
CA ASN A 413 -43.77 -16.83 6.78
C ASN A 413 -42.94 -17.82 7.62
N LEU A 414 -41.61 -17.79 7.49
CA LEU A 414 -40.69 -18.60 8.26
C LEU A 414 -40.27 -17.92 9.58
N PHE A 415 -40.65 -16.65 9.81
CA PHE A 415 -40.23 -15.85 10.97
C PHE A 415 -38.70 -15.84 11.14
N LEU A 416 -37.99 -15.57 10.03
CA LEU A 416 -36.54 -15.55 10.02
C LEU A 416 -36.00 -14.37 10.83
N PHE A 417 -34.92 -14.63 11.57
CA PHE A 417 -34.07 -13.62 12.19
C PHE A 417 -32.62 -14.09 12.08
N TYR A 418 -31.68 -13.15 11.98
CA TYR A 418 -30.27 -13.49 11.95
C TYR A 418 -29.86 -14.14 13.27
N ALA A 419 -29.02 -15.15 13.17
CA ALA A 419 -28.44 -15.84 14.32
C ALA A 419 -26.93 -15.61 14.33
N GLN A 420 -26.39 -15.32 15.51
CA GLN A 420 -24.95 -15.22 15.74
C GLN A 420 -24.54 -15.94 17.03
N PRO A 421 -23.25 -16.35 17.15
CA PRO A 421 -22.73 -17.10 18.29
C PRO A 421 -22.66 -16.34 19.62
#